data_AF-A0AAV7WT10-F1
#
_entry.id   AF-A0AAV7WT10-F1
#
_cell.length_a   1.000
_cell.length_b   1.000
_cell.length_c   1.000
_cell.angle_alpha   90.00
_cell.angle_beta   90.00
_cell.angle_gamma   90.00
#
_symmetry.space_group_name_H-M   'P 1'
#
loop_
_entity.id
_entity.type
_entity.pdbx_description
1 polymer ?
#
loop_
_entity_poly.entity_id
_entity_poly.type
_entity_poly.pdbx_seq_one_letter_code
_entity_poly.pdbx_strand_id
1 'polypeptide(L)'
;MSKHAGVLRSIRGRLQLLEGELAQLEQKHCDTADTRTLGHICAKMQEFQETALSEVRHMGKYAVARAYGEGDRPGKVLANLICSSRSTNLINKTIAADGSILNDPEDIAARFREYYQTLYTKRGNPEPNAIKEYLTHIELPKLSESDREALGAPFTLGEIEKALGSMAEGKAPGPDGLTVYVTV
;
A
#
# COMPACT_ATOMS: atom_id res chain seq x y z
N MET A 1 -0.43 -15.14 13.97
CA MET A 1 0.88 -15.85 13.93
C MET A 1 0.76 -17.35 13.62
N SER A 2 -0.02 -18.15 14.38
CA SER A 2 -0.08 -19.62 14.22
C SER A 2 -0.58 -20.13 12.85
N LYS A 3 -1.61 -19.49 12.26
CA LYS A 3 -2.23 -19.94 10.99
C LYS A 3 -1.32 -19.84 9.76
N HIS A 4 -0.60 -18.72 9.58
CA HIS A 4 0.35 -18.52 8.46
C HIS A 4 1.46 -19.59 8.46
N ALA A 5 2.07 -19.83 9.63
CA ALA A 5 3.11 -20.84 9.76
C ALA A 5 2.59 -22.26 9.48
N GLY A 6 1.32 -22.55 9.81
CA GLY A 6 0.67 -23.82 9.48
C GLY A 6 0.50 -24.01 7.97
N VAL A 7 0.03 -22.99 7.26
CA VAL A 7 -0.15 -23.02 5.80
C VAL A 7 1.19 -23.21 5.08
N LEU A 8 2.22 -22.44 5.44
CA LEU A 8 3.55 -22.59 4.84
C LEU A 8 4.17 -23.97 5.10
N ARG A 9 4.00 -24.53 6.30
CA ARG A 9 4.47 -25.90 6.59
C ARG A 9 3.78 -26.93 5.69
N SER A 10 2.47 -26.79 5.47
CA SER A 10 1.73 -27.68 4.59
C SER A 10 2.20 -27.57 3.14
N ILE A 11 2.41 -26.34 2.63
CA ILE A 11 2.89 -26.11 1.25
C ILE A 11 4.29 -26.70 1.07
N ARG A 12 5.21 -26.43 2.00
CA ARG A 12 6.58 -26.97 1.95
C ARG A 12 6.63 -28.48 2.06
N GLY A 13 5.76 -29.08 2.89
CA GLY A 13 5.63 -30.53 2.96
C GLY A 13 5.17 -31.14 1.63
N ARG A 14 4.26 -30.47 0.91
CA ARG A 14 3.84 -30.90 -0.43
C ARG A 14 4.96 -30.77 -1.46
N LEU A 15 5.77 -29.71 -1.41
CA LEU A 15 6.93 -29.55 -2.29
C LEU A 15 7.95 -30.68 -2.09
N GLN A 16 8.29 -31.00 -0.84
CA GLN A 16 9.20 -32.12 -0.52
C GLN A 16 8.67 -33.47 -1.02
N LEU A 17 7.36 -33.70 -0.91
CA LEU A 17 6.74 -34.91 -1.43
C LEU A 17 6.83 -34.98 -2.96
N LEU A 18 6.54 -33.88 -3.65
CA LEU A 18 6.62 -33.79 -5.11
C LEU A 18 8.06 -33.95 -5.63
N GLU A 19 9.06 -33.41 -4.92
CA GLU A 19 10.49 -33.64 -5.22
C GLU A 19 10.84 -35.13 -5.14
N GLY A 20 10.37 -35.82 -4.10
CA GLY A 20 10.56 -37.26 -3.95
C GLY A 20 9.86 -38.09 -5.03
N GLU A 21 8.63 -37.72 -5.39
CA GLU A 21 7.87 -38.36 -6.49
C GLU A 21 8.56 -38.15 -7.84
N LEU A 22 9.05 -36.94 -8.12
CA LEU A 22 9.80 -36.62 -9.35
C LEU A 22 11.08 -37.44 -9.45
N ALA A 23 11.89 -37.51 -8.39
CA ALA A 23 13.12 -38.29 -8.37
C ALA A 23 12.88 -39.79 -8.68
N GLN A 24 11.78 -40.35 -8.18
CA GLN A 24 11.41 -41.74 -8.47
C GLN A 24 10.96 -41.94 -9.92
N LEU A 25 10.24 -40.98 -10.49
CA LEU A 25 9.78 -41.04 -11.88
C LEU A 25 10.94 -40.84 -12.87
N GLU A 26 11.86 -39.93 -12.57
CA GLU A 26 13.09 -39.72 -13.34
C GLU A 26 13.95 -40.99 -13.36
N GLN A 27 14.16 -41.62 -12.20
CA GLN A 27 14.89 -42.89 -12.13
C GLN A 27 14.23 -43.99 -12.98
N LYS A 28 12.91 -44.16 -12.84
CA LYS A 28 12.16 -45.14 -13.64
C LYS A 28 12.24 -44.86 -15.13
N HIS A 29 12.26 -43.60 -15.54
CA HIS A 29 12.40 -43.23 -16.95
C HIS A 29 13.80 -43.57 -17.48
N CYS A 30 14.86 -43.32 -16.70
CA CYS A 30 16.22 -43.74 -17.04
C CYS A 30 16.33 -45.26 -17.23
N ASP A 31 15.61 -46.05 -16.42
CA ASP A 31 15.68 -47.52 -16.45
C ASP A 31 14.88 -48.14 -17.61
N THR A 32 13.78 -47.50 -18.05
CA THR A 32 12.81 -48.09 -18.99
C THR A 32 12.65 -47.36 -20.32
N ALA A 33 13.14 -46.11 -20.44
CA ALA A 33 13.01 -45.24 -21.61
C ALA A 33 11.57 -45.06 -22.15
N ASP A 34 10.55 -45.21 -21.29
CA ASP A 34 9.14 -45.14 -21.67
C ASP A 34 8.64 -43.70 -21.83
N THR A 35 7.95 -43.42 -22.93
CA THR A 35 7.33 -42.13 -23.27
C THR A 35 6.17 -41.77 -22.34
N ARG A 36 5.48 -42.75 -21.73
CA ARG A 36 4.39 -42.47 -20.77
C ARG A 36 4.92 -41.88 -19.46
N THR A 37 6.11 -42.31 -19.03
CA THR A 37 6.78 -41.78 -17.84
C THR A 37 7.14 -40.30 -18.02
N LEU A 38 7.53 -39.87 -19.22
CA LEU A 38 7.75 -38.46 -19.55
C LEU A 38 6.50 -37.60 -19.33
N GLY A 39 5.33 -38.07 -19.76
CA GLY A 39 4.06 -37.35 -19.55
C GLY A 39 3.73 -37.14 -18.07
N HIS A 40 3.99 -38.15 -17.23
CA HIS A 40 3.83 -38.05 -15.78
C HIS A 40 4.83 -37.10 -15.13
N ILE A 41 6.10 -37.09 -15.59
CA ILE A 41 7.12 -36.15 -15.13
C ILE A 41 6.68 -34.72 -15.43
N CYS A 42 6.25 -34.43 -16.68
CA CYS A 42 5.77 -33.10 -17.05
C CYS A 42 4.58 -32.65 -16.19
N ALA A 43 3.60 -33.52 -15.96
CA ALA A 43 2.44 -33.20 -15.12
C ALA A 43 2.86 -32.90 -13.67
N LYS A 44 3.79 -33.68 -13.11
CA LYS A 44 4.30 -33.48 -11.76
C LYS A 44 5.17 -32.23 -11.62
N MET A 45 5.96 -31.91 -12.64
CA MET A 45 6.70 -30.64 -12.71
C MET A 45 5.75 -29.44 -12.72
N GLN A 46 4.64 -29.51 -13.47
CA GLN A 46 3.62 -28.46 -13.46
C GLN A 46 3.00 -28.30 -12.06
N GLU A 47 2.63 -29.41 -11.41
CA GLU A 47 2.09 -29.40 -10.04
C GLU A 47 3.08 -28.78 -9.04
N PHE A 48 4.37 -29.10 -9.17
CA PHE A 48 5.44 -28.51 -8.36
C PHE A 48 5.53 -27.00 -8.56
N GLN A 49 5.54 -26.54 -9.82
CA GLN A 49 5.58 -25.11 -10.16
C GLN A 49 4.37 -24.36 -9.60
N GLU A 50 3.15 -24.90 -9.76
CA GLU A 50 1.93 -24.31 -9.22
C GLU A 50 1.96 -24.20 -7.68
N THR A 51 2.47 -25.24 -7.02
CA THR A 51 2.63 -25.28 -5.56
C THR A 51 3.68 -24.26 -5.09
N ALA A 52 4.82 -24.16 -5.77
CA ALA A 52 5.87 -23.18 -5.47
C ALA A 52 5.36 -21.75 -5.64
N LEU A 53 4.63 -21.47 -6.74
CA LEU A 53 3.97 -20.19 -6.95
C LEU A 53 2.93 -19.90 -5.85
N SER A 54 2.23 -20.92 -5.34
CA SER A 54 1.29 -20.75 -4.23
C SER A 54 1.98 -20.30 -2.93
N GLU A 55 3.21 -20.77 -2.66
CA GLU A 55 4.01 -20.34 -1.51
C GLU A 55 4.36 -18.86 -1.64
N VAL A 56 4.89 -18.45 -2.80
CA VAL A 56 5.24 -17.05 -3.08
C VAL A 56 4.01 -16.15 -2.96
N ARG A 57 2.87 -16.56 -3.54
CA ARG A 57 1.61 -15.83 -3.41
C ARG A 57 1.17 -15.69 -1.95
N HIS A 58 1.26 -16.76 -1.15
CA HIS A 58 0.87 -16.73 0.26
C HIS A 58 1.78 -15.80 1.08
N MET A 59 3.09 -15.90 0.88
CA MET A 59 4.06 -15.01 1.54
C MET A 59 3.84 -13.55 1.16
N GLY A 60 3.60 -13.26 -0.12
CA GLY A 60 3.29 -11.91 -0.60
C GLY A 60 2.04 -11.34 0.08
N LYS A 61 0.93 -12.10 0.09
CA LYS A 61 -0.31 -11.70 0.77
C LYS A 61 -0.09 -11.44 2.26
N TYR A 62 0.67 -12.32 2.94
CA TYR A 62 0.96 -12.14 4.36
C TYR A 62 1.85 -10.93 4.64
N ALA A 63 2.85 -10.67 3.80
CA ALA A 63 3.73 -9.51 3.93
C ALA A 63 2.94 -8.19 3.82
N VAL A 64 2.03 -8.11 2.83
CA VAL A 64 1.11 -6.97 2.67
C VAL A 64 0.21 -6.83 3.89
N ALA A 65 -0.51 -7.89 4.29
CA ALA A 65 -1.42 -7.83 5.43
C ALA A 65 -0.72 -7.44 6.74
N ARG A 66 0.52 -7.93 6.95
CA ARG A 66 1.34 -7.55 8.09
C ARG A 66 1.76 -6.07 8.02
N ALA A 67 2.20 -5.59 6.86
CA ALA A 67 2.59 -4.20 6.67
C ALA A 67 1.41 -3.25 6.96
N TYR A 68 0.19 -3.58 6.55
CA TYR A 68 -1.01 -2.80 6.89
C TYR A 68 -1.37 -2.89 8.37
N GLY A 69 -1.34 -4.10 8.96
CA GLY A 69 -1.69 -4.28 10.38
C GLY A 69 -0.70 -3.67 11.36
N GLU A 70 0.59 -3.59 11.00
CA GLU A 70 1.66 -3.00 11.80
C GLU A 70 2.03 -1.57 11.36
N GLY A 71 1.53 -1.08 10.22
CA GLY A 71 1.98 0.16 9.58
C GLY A 71 1.77 1.40 10.44
N ASP A 72 0.55 1.58 10.94
CA ASP A 72 0.20 2.72 11.82
C ASP A 72 0.47 2.43 13.30
N ARG A 73 0.91 1.20 13.64
CA ARG A 73 1.21 0.85 15.03
C ARG A 73 2.60 1.35 15.40
N PRO A 74 2.80 1.84 16.64
CA PRO A 74 4.12 2.21 17.14
C PRO A 74 4.97 0.94 17.31
N GLY A 75 5.71 0.60 16.25
CA GLY A 75 6.55 -0.59 16.17
C GLY A 75 7.81 -0.37 15.35
N LYS A 76 8.62 -1.42 15.21
CA LYS A 76 9.93 -1.34 14.53
C LYS A 76 9.82 -0.88 13.07
N VAL A 77 8.76 -1.29 12.37
CA VAL A 77 8.52 -0.92 10.96
C VAL A 77 8.30 0.59 10.84
N LEU A 78 7.36 1.15 11.61
CA LEU A 78 7.09 2.58 11.66
C LEU A 78 8.32 3.38 12.11
N ALA A 79 9.04 2.92 13.14
CA ALA A 79 10.26 3.56 13.61
C ALA A 79 11.34 3.63 12.52
N ASN A 80 11.55 2.54 11.78
CA ASN A 80 12.49 2.49 10.67
C ASN A 80 12.07 3.43 9.53
N LEU A 81 10.78 3.48 9.20
CA LEU A 81 10.24 4.38 8.18
C LEU A 81 10.47 5.85 8.56
N ILE A 82 10.14 6.22 9.81
CA ILE A 82 10.36 7.57 10.34
C ILE A 82 11.85 7.92 10.33
N CYS A 83 12.72 7.03 10.79
CA CYS A 83 14.18 7.26 10.78
C CYS A 83 14.73 7.43 9.35
N SER A 84 14.28 6.61 8.41
CA SER A 84 14.68 6.74 7.00
C SER A 84 14.19 8.06 6.40
N SER A 85 12.94 8.45 6.69
CA SER A 85 12.35 9.71 6.24
C SER A 85 13.00 10.93 6.88
N ARG A 86 13.49 10.85 8.12
CA ARG A 86 14.22 11.95 8.78
C ARG A 86 15.47 12.35 7.99
N SER A 87 16.20 11.39 7.41
CA SER A 87 17.38 11.69 6.61
C SER A 87 17.03 12.37 5.28
N THR A 88 15.92 11.99 4.64
CA THR A 88 15.50 12.59 3.37
C THR A 88 14.86 13.95 3.56
N ASN A 89 14.19 14.17 4.69
CA ASN A 89 13.47 15.41 5.00
C ASN A 89 14.36 16.46 5.70
N LEU A 90 15.63 16.15 5.92
CA LEU A 90 16.56 17.08 6.54
C LEU A 90 16.91 18.21 5.55
N ILE A 91 16.53 19.43 5.91
CA ILE A 91 16.91 20.63 5.14
C ILE A 91 18.33 21.00 5.56
N ASN A 92 19.30 20.62 4.74
CA ASN A 92 20.73 20.84 5.02
C ASN A 92 21.21 22.26 4.66
N LYS A 93 20.50 22.95 3.75
CA LYS A 93 20.87 24.28 3.27
C LYS A 93 19.63 25.12 3.02
N THR A 94 19.73 26.42 3.29
CA THR A 94 18.73 27.41 2.88
C THR A 94 19.41 28.69 2.39
N ILE A 95 18.64 29.58 1.75
CA ILE A 95 19.15 30.85 1.22
C ILE A 95 18.71 31.98 2.16
N ALA A 96 19.67 32.79 2.59
CA ALA A 96 19.45 33.98 3.39
C ALA A 96 18.80 35.10 2.56
N ALA A 97 18.34 36.17 3.24
CA ALA A 97 17.71 37.31 2.56
C ALA A 97 18.68 38.07 1.63
N ASP A 98 19.99 38.00 1.90
CA ASP A 98 21.06 38.60 1.11
C ASP A 98 21.57 37.68 -0.03
N GLY A 99 20.98 36.49 -0.19
CA GLY A 99 21.39 35.50 -1.19
C GLY A 99 22.54 34.58 -0.77
N SER A 100 23.06 34.70 0.45
CA SER A 100 24.07 33.79 0.99
C SER A 100 23.48 32.40 1.33
N ILE A 101 24.32 31.36 1.30
CA ILE A 101 23.92 29.99 1.62
C ILE A 101 24.16 29.73 3.11
N LEU A 102 23.08 29.44 3.84
CA LEU A 102 23.11 29.03 5.24
C LEU A 102 23.12 27.51 5.32
N ASN A 103 24.05 26.95 6.09
CA ASN A 103 24.17 25.51 6.33
C ASN A 103 24.08 25.14 7.82
N ASP A 104 24.06 26.13 8.72
CA ASP A 104 23.94 25.90 10.14
C ASP A 104 22.45 25.65 10.52
N PRO A 105 22.14 24.61 11.31
CA PRO A 105 20.76 24.30 11.70
C PRO A 105 20.03 25.43 12.42
N GLU A 106 20.73 26.22 13.26
CA GLU A 106 20.12 27.34 13.99
C GLU A 106 19.79 28.48 13.04
N ASP A 107 20.71 28.80 12.12
CA ASP A 107 20.50 29.82 11.09
C ASP A 107 19.36 29.45 10.13
N ILE A 108 19.31 28.17 9.73
CA ILE A 108 18.22 27.63 8.90
C ILE A 108 16.87 27.79 9.62
N ALA A 109 16.80 27.41 10.90
CA ALA A 109 15.59 27.53 11.70
C ALA A 109 15.16 29.00 11.89
N ALA A 110 16.11 29.90 12.18
CA ALA A 110 15.87 31.34 12.30
C ALA A 110 15.34 31.91 10.97
N ARG A 111 15.91 31.51 9.84
CA ARG A 111 15.48 31.95 8.51
C ARG A 111 14.05 31.53 8.19
N PHE A 112 13.66 30.30 8.50
CA PHE A 112 12.29 29.83 8.34
C PHE A 112 11.31 30.61 9.22
N ARG A 113 11.67 30.84 10.48
CA ARG A 113 10.86 31.64 11.40
C ARG A 113 10.62 33.04 10.86
N GLU A 114 11.69 33.74 10.48
CA GLU A 114 11.63 35.10 9.94
C GLU A 114 10.77 35.17 8.66
N TYR A 115 10.97 34.20 7.75
CA TYR A 115 10.21 34.13 6.50
C TYR A 115 8.70 34.01 6.76
N TYR A 116 8.29 33.02 7.56
CA TYR A 116 6.87 32.79 7.82
C TYR A 116 6.25 33.88 8.69
N GLN A 117 6.98 34.42 9.66
CA GLN A 117 6.54 35.59 10.41
C GLN A 117 6.23 36.73 9.46
N THR A 118 7.16 37.06 8.56
CA THR A 118 6.95 38.10 7.55
C THR A 118 5.78 37.79 6.61
N LEU A 119 5.66 36.55 6.14
CA LEU A 119 4.58 36.11 5.24
C LEU A 119 3.20 36.31 5.87
N TYR A 120 3.04 35.94 7.14
CA TYR A 120 1.77 36.01 7.83
C TYR A 120 1.50 37.37 8.50
N THR A 121 2.52 38.19 8.74
CA THR A 121 2.35 39.59 9.17
C THR A 121 1.98 40.51 8.00
N LYS A 122 2.43 40.20 6.77
CA LYS A 122 2.19 41.06 5.58
C LYS A 122 0.75 41.06 5.07
N ARG A 123 -0.12 40.15 5.51
CA ARG A 123 -1.55 40.24 5.23
C ARG A 123 -2.19 41.05 6.35
N GLY A 124 -2.67 42.25 6.01
CA GLY A 124 -3.34 43.13 6.94
C GLY A 124 -4.36 42.34 7.77
N ASN A 125 -4.29 42.50 9.09
CA ASN A 125 -5.21 41.86 10.02
C ASN A 125 -6.62 42.40 9.70
N PRO A 126 -7.47 41.67 8.96
CA PRO A 126 -8.75 42.21 8.58
C PRO A 126 -9.58 42.33 9.86
N GLU A 127 -10.25 43.48 10.02
CA GLU A 127 -11.16 43.67 11.15
C GLU A 127 -12.14 42.49 11.21
N PRO A 128 -12.41 41.90 12.40
CA PRO A 128 -13.32 40.76 12.54
C PRO A 128 -14.68 40.98 11.86
N ASN A 129 -15.14 42.24 11.83
CA ASN A 129 -16.38 42.64 11.16
C ASN A 129 -16.30 42.51 9.63
N ALA A 130 -15.16 42.86 9.01
CA ALA A 130 -14.96 42.72 7.57
C ALA A 130 -14.90 41.25 7.14
N ILE A 131 -14.31 40.38 7.98
CA ILE A 131 -14.33 38.93 7.76
C ILE A 131 -15.76 38.41 7.83
N LYS A 132 -16.52 38.82 8.85
CA LYS A 132 -17.92 38.41 9.02
C LYS A 132 -18.79 38.86 7.85
N GLU A 133 -18.65 40.11 7.42
CA GLU A 133 -19.34 40.66 6.25
C GLU A 133 -19.01 39.87 4.98
N TYR A 134 -17.73 39.64 4.70
CA TYR A 134 -17.29 38.82 3.58
C TYR A 134 -17.91 37.41 3.60
N LEU A 135 -17.87 36.73 4.75
CA LEU A 135 -18.44 35.39 4.91
C LEU A 135 -19.97 35.38 4.79
N THR A 136 -20.66 36.44 5.21
CA THR A 136 -22.13 36.55 5.05
C THR A 136 -22.57 36.73 3.60
N HIS A 137 -21.71 37.29 2.75
CA HIS A 137 -21.98 37.45 1.32
C HIS A 137 -21.62 36.23 0.49
N ILE A 138 -20.93 35.23 1.07
CA ILE A 138 -20.66 33.97 0.39
C ILE A 138 -21.86 33.04 0.54
N GLU A 139 -22.58 32.85 -0.55
CA GLU A 139 -23.54 31.75 -0.66
C GLU A 139 -22.80 30.46 -0.96
N LEU A 140 -22.60 29.63 0.07
CA LEU A 140 -22.09 28.28 -0.13
C LEU A 140 -23.21 27.38 -0.67
N PRO A 141 -22.94 26.55 -1.71
CA PRO A 141 -23.91 25.58 -2.17
C PRO A 141 -24.26 24.63 -1.02
N LYS A 142 -25.55 24.49 -0.75
CA LYS A 142 -26.09 23.55 0.23
C LYS A 142 -26.66 22.36 -0.51
N LEU A 143 -26.43 21.15 0.01
CA LEU A 143 -27.09 19.95 -0.47
C LEU A 143 -28.61 20.11 -0.30
N SER A 144 -29.35 19.63 -1.30
CA SER A 144 -30.81 19.48 -1.15
C SER A 144 -31.11 18.40 -0.11
N GLU A 145 -32.30 18.45 0.47
CA GLU A 145 -32.72 17.45 1.45
C GLU A 145 -32.73 16.03 0.84
N SER A 146 -33.15 15.92 -0.42
CA SER A 146 -33.14 14.66 -1.17
C SER A 146 -31.73 14.12 -1.40
N ASP A 147 -30.76 14.98 -1.74
CA ASP A 147 -29.37 14.54 -1.94
C ASP A 147 -28.75 14.10 -0.61
N ARG A 148 -29.10 14.78 0.49
CA ARG A 148 -28.65 14.44 1.83
C ARG A 148 -29.17 13.08 2.27
N GLU A 149 -30.45 12.81 2.04
CA GLU A 149 -31.08 11.52 2.30
C GLU A 149 -30.47 10.41 1.44
N ALA A 150 -30.28 10.67 0.14
CA ALA A 150 -29.66 9.71 -0.78
C ALA A 150 -28.22 9.36 -0.36
N LEU A 151 -27.40 10.36 0.00
CA LEU A 151 -26.03 10.14 0.48
C LEU A 151 -25.97 9.42 1.84
N GLY A 152 -27.03 9.53 2.66
CA GLY A 152 -27.15 8.85 3.95
C GLY A 152 -27.74 7.44 3.86
N ALA A 153 -28.27 7.04 2.71
CA ALA A 153 -28.87 5.73 2.50
C ALA A 153 -27.81 4.60 2.47
N PRO A 154 -28.17 3.35 2.83
CA PRO A 154 -27.26 2.22 2.69
C PRO A 154 -26.85 1.98 1.23
N PHE A 155 -25.59 1.58 1.02
CA PHE A 155 -25.08 1.23 -0.30
C PHE A 155 -25.83 0.06 -0.92
N THR A 156 -26.15 0.19 -2.20
CA THR A 156 -26.74 -0.87 -3.01
C THR A 156 -25.67 -1.69 -3.72
N LEU A 157 -25.99 -2.94 -4.05
CA LEU A 157 -25.06 -3.84 -4.73
C LEU A 157 -24.63 -3.30 -6.10
N GLY A 158 -25.56 -2.70 -6.85
CA GLY A 158 -25.28 -2.09 -8.15
C GLY A 158 -24.35 -0.87 -8.08
N GLU A 159 -24.39 -0.10 -7.00
CA GLU A 159 -23.43 0.99 -6.77
C GLU A 159 -22.02 0.44 -6.52
N ILE A 160 -21.91 -0.64 -5.76
CA ILE A 160 -20.63 -1.31 -5.48
C ILE A 160 -20.05 -1.88 -6.78
N GLU A 161 -20.86 -2.57 -7.59
CA GLU A 161 -20.43 -3.10 -8.89
C GLU A 161 -19.97 -1.99 -9.84
N LYS A 162 -20.73 -0.90 -9.93
CA LYS A 162 -20.38 0.25 -10.76
C LYS A 162 -19.09 0.93 -10.28
N ALA A 163 -18.93 1.08 -8.96
CA ALA A 163 -17.71 1.62 -8.38
C ALA A 163 -16.50 0.73 -8.72
N LEU A 164 -16.60 -0.58 -8.52
CA LEU A 164 -15.57 -1.54 -8.86
C LEU A 164 -15.20 -1.52 -10.35
N GLY A 165 -16.20 -1.45 -11.25
CA GLY A 165 -15.97 -1.37 -12.69
C GLY A 165 -15.34 -0.03 -13.15
N SER A 166 -15.52 1.05 -12.38
CA SER A 166 -14.93 2.36 -12.67
C SER A 166 -13.49 2.54 -12.15
N MET A 167 -13.05 1.67 -11.25
CA MET A 167 -11.71 1.72 -10.67
C MET A 167 -10.68 1.15 -11.64
N ALA A 168 -9.50 1.77 -11.70
CA ALA A 168 -8.40 1.22 -12.48
C ALA A 168 -7.93 -0.13 -11.89
N GLU A 169 -7.54 -1.05 -12.77
CA GLU A 169 -6.97 -2.34 -12.37
C GLU A 169 -5.69 -2.15 -11.54
N GLY A 170 -5.50 -3.02 -10.54
CA GLY A 170 -4.29 -2.99 -9.71
C GLY A 170 -4.21 -1.82 -8.74
N LYS A 171 -5.33 -1.12 -8.47
CA LYS A 171 -5.40 -0.14 -7.36
C LYS A 171 -5.02 -0.80 -6.03
N ALA A 172 -4.43 0.02 -5.15
CA ALA A 172 -3.85 -0.42 -3.89
C ALA A 172 -4.85 -1.26 -3.08
N PRO A 173 -4.41 -2.40 -2.53
CA PRO A 173 -5.30 -3.31 -1.83
C PRO A 173 -5.79 -2.72 -0.50
N GLY A 174 -6.96 -3.17 -0.07
CA GLY A 174 -7.44 -2.92 1.29
C GLY A 174 -6.66 -3.72 2.33
N PRO A 175 -7.07 -3.66 3.62
CA PRO A 175 -6.49 -4.46 4.69
C PRO A 175 -6.59 -5.98 4.46
N ASP A 176 -7.50 -6.40 3.56
CA ASP A 176 -7.68 -7.77 3.10
C ASP A 176 -6.59 -8.23 2.09
N GLY A 177 -5.78 -7.30 1.58
CA GLY A 177 -4.73 -7.58 0.62
C GLY A 177 -5.24 -7.85 -0.80
N LEU A 178 -6.50 -7.54 -1.11
CA LEU A 178 -7.10 -7.74 -2.43
C LEU A 178 -7.05 -6.44 -3.22
N THR A 179 -6.40 -6.49 -4.39
CA THR A 179 -6.43 -5.39 -5.35
C THR A 179 -7.70 -5.45 -6.18
N VAL A 180 -8.11 -4.33 -6.78
CA VAL A 180 -9.25 -4.31 -7.70
C VAL A 180 -8.91 -5.12 -8.95
N TYR A 181 -9.72 -6.13 -9.24
CA TYR A 181 -9.72 -6.86 -10.50
C TYR A 181 -11.10 -6.70 -11.12
N VAL A 182 -11.17 -6.12 -12.32
CA VAL A 182 -12.39 -6.11 -13.10
C VAL A 182 -12.57 -7.53 -13.64
N THR A 183 -13.62 -8.22 -13.23
CA THR A 183 -14.00 -9.48 -13.87
C THR A 183 -14.78 -9.09 -15.12
N VAL A 184 -14.14 -9.20 -16.28
CA VAL A 184 -14.80 -9.04 -17.59
C VAL A 184 -15.54 -10.32 -17.93
#